data_AF-A0A524CDE2-F1
#
_entry.id   AF-A0A524CDE2-F1
#
_cell.length_a   1.000
_cell.length_b   1.000
_cell.length_c   1.000
_cell.angle_alpha   90.00
_cell.angle_beta   90.00
_cell.angle_gamma   90.00
#
_symmetry.space_group_name_H-M   'P 1'
#
loop_
_entity.id
_entity.type
_entity.pdbx_description
1 polymer ?
#
loop_
_entity_poly.entity_id
_entity_poly.type
_entity_poly.pdbx_seq_one_letter_code
_entity_poly.pdbx_strand_id
1 'polypeptide(L)'
;MTQNFFYPHLDNSYWKQCSSIKMRDKESKIALMKLPALKIGTFLSRPNRFSSTIKYRDLVHSAHIHDPGRLTELLVKNALVLFTDSKGKLTYYIKAVKKEDEWVIIDSSLHSKIALLLFKKLNDFKKVQKIDKEVNIGNSRIDFVLDGVPLEVKGVTLVENDIALFPDAPTRRGTRHIQEIIDYEGMIMFLVFRKANSFKPNWNIDKDFSRKLSEARKKDVPIYVIQLSFNGEWIYYEGKIPLADF
;
A
#
# COMPACT_ATOMS: atom_id res chain seq x y z
N MET A 1 23.74 -17.44 9.65
CA MET A 1 24.41 -16.24 10.19
C MET A 1 23.39 -15.13 10.27
N THR A 2 22.71 -15.03 11.41
CA THR A 2 21.78 -13.94 11.71
C THR A 2 22.59 -12.68 12.00
N GLN A 3 22.55 -11.68 11.11
CA GLN A 3 23.07 -10.36 11.43
C GLN A 3 22.17 -9.76 12.51
N ASN A 4 22.70 -9.66 13.73
CA ASN A 4 22.11 -8.86 14.79
C ASN A 4 22.20 -7.39 14.35
N PHE A 5 21.11 -6.85 13.81
CA PHE A 5 20.97 -5.43 13.51
C PHE A 5 20.69 -4.69 14.82
N PHE A 6 21.72 -4.49 15.65
CA PHE A 6 21.67 -3.51 16.74
C PHE A 6 21.99 -2.13 16.15
N TYR A 7 20.96 -1.37 15.79
CA TYR A 7 21.09 0.06 15.46
C TYR A 7 20.51 0.88 16.63
N PRO A 8 21.33 1.64 17.37
CA PRO A 8 20.94 2.17 18.68
C PRO A 8 20.36 3.60 18.64
N HIS A 9 19.59 3.99 17.62
CA HIS A 9 19.21 5.41 17.50
C HIS A 9 17.72 5.72 17.72
N LEU A 10 16.81 4.77 17.51
CA LEU A 10 15.40 4.88 17.88
C LEU A 10 14.92 3.54 18.40
N ASP A 11 14.50 3.46 19.66
CA ASP A 11 13.84 2.26 20.18
C ASP A 11 12.37 2.22 19.73
N ASN A 12 11.73 1.07 19.94
CA ASN A 12 10.33 0.87 19.58
C ASN A 12 9.37 1.85 20.28
N SER A 13 9.75 2.41 21.44
CA SER A 13 8.89 3.34 22.20
C SER A 13 8.59 4.64 21.43
N TYR A 14 9.57 5.15 20.67
CA TYR A 14 9.39 6.31 19.80
C TYR A 14 8.28 6.07 18.76
N TRP A 15 8.31 4.92 18.11
CA TRP A 15 7.35 4.54 17.07
C TRP A 15 5.94 4.30 17.61
N LYS A 16 5.84 3.68 18.79
CA LYS A 16 4.55 3.50 19.49
C LYS A 16 3.92 4.85 19.87
N GLN A 17 4.73 5.81 20.29
CA GLN A 17 4.26 7.17 20.56
C GLN A 17 3.77 7.85 19.28
N CYS A 18 4.56 7.84 18.20
CA CYS A 18 4.17 8.50 16.94
C CYS A 18 2.89 7.91 16.31
N SER A 19 2.71 6.59 16.35
CA SER A 19 1.55 5.91 15.78
C SER A 19 0.25 6.09 16.59
N SER A 20 0.34 6.28 17.91
CA SER A 20 -0.82 6.47 18.79
C SER A 20 -1.38 7.90 18.77
N ILE A 21 -0.60 8.88 18.30
CA ILE A 21 -1.07 10.26 18.19
C ILE A 21 -2.13 10.36 17.07
N LYS A 22 -3.38 10.61 17.47
CA LYS A 22 -4.48 10.99 16.57
C LYS A 22 -4.27 12.40 16.00
N MET A 23 -3.22 12.61 15.22
CA MET A 23 -3.12 13.83 14.43
C MET A 23 -4.02 13.64 13.21
N ARG A 24 -5.19 14.30 13.23
CA ARG A 24 -5.57 15.02 12.02
C ARG A 24 -4.57 16.15 11.92
N ASP A 25 -3.40 15.86 11.35
CA ASP A 25 -2.65 16.93 10.74
C ASP A 25 -3.64 17.55 9.75
N LYS A 26 -4.13 18.75 10.05
CA LYS A 26 -4.77 19.65 9.09
C LYS A 26 -3.71 20.10 8.06
N GLU A 27 -2.76 19.24 7.72
CA GLU A 27 -1.82 19.47 6.66
C GLU A 27 -2.57 19.26 5.36
N SER A 28 -2.89 20.39 4.75
CA SER A 28 -3.27 20.56 3.36
C SER A 28 -2.62 19.48 2.49
N LYS A 29 -3.46 18.71 1.78
CA LYS A 29 -3.10 17.77 0.71
C LYS A 29 -1.68 17.98 0.16
N ILE A 30 -0.76 17.06 0.46
CA ILE A 30 0.67 17.19 0.10
C ILE A 30 0.92 16.44 -1.21
N ALA A 31 1.44 17.12 -2.24
CA ALA A 31 1.87 16.46 -3.47
C ALA A 31 3.12 15.59 -3.20
N LEU A 32 3.04 14.30 -3.54
CA LEU A 32 4.13 13.34 -3.35
C LEU A 32 4.88 13.05 -4.64
N MET A 33 4.16 12.57 -5.65
CA MET A 33 4.75 12.03 -6.87
C MET A 33 3.89 12.33 -8.09
N LYS A 34 4.54 12.80 -9.15
CA LYS A 34 3.94 12.93 -10.47
C LYS A 34 4.05 11.62 -11.24
N LEU A 35 2.98 11.22 -11.92
CA LEU A 35 2.91 10.18 -12.94
C LEU A 35 2.64 10.85 -14.30
N PRO A 36 3.70 11.32 -14.99
CA PRO A 36 3.51 12.03 -16.25
C PRO A 36 3.09 11.10 -17.39
N ALA A 37 2.46 11.70 -18.41
CA ALA A 37 2.19 11.07 -19.71
C ALA A 37 1.34 9.78 -19.66
N LEU A 38 0.37 9.71 -18.73
CA LEU A 38 -0.60 8.63 -18.70
C LEU A 38 -1.57 8.75 -19.87
N LYS A 39 -1.82 7.62 -20.53
CA LYS A 39 -2.83 7.46 -21.57
C LYS A 39 -4.11 6.93 -20.94
N ILE A 40 -5.26 7.33 -21.46
CA ILE A 40 -6.57 6.84 -21.02
C ILE A 40 -7.10 5.80 -22.00
N GLY A 41 -7.66 4.71 -21.47
CA GLY A 41 -8.25 3.63 -22.25
C GLY A 41 -9.37 2.96 -21.49
N THR A 42 -9.89 1.88 -22.05
CA THR A 42 -11.03 1.14 -21.50
C THR A 42 -10.61 -0.28 -21.16
N PHE A 43 -10.77 -0.69 -19.91
CA PHE A 43 -10.51 -2.06 -19.48
C PHE A 43 -11.51 -3.03 -20.08
N LEU A 44 -11.04 -4.18 -20.58
CA LEU A 44 -11.90 -5.19 -21.21
C LEU A 44 -11.96 -6.49 -20.40
N SER A 45 -10.80 -7.06 -20.06
CA SER A 45 -10.72 -8.31 -19.32
C SER A 45 -9.38 -8.49 -18.60
N ARG A 46 -9.36 -9.33 -17.56
CA ARG A 46 -8.15 -9.73 -16.82
C ARG A 46 -8.13 -11.26 -16.70
N PRO A 47 -7.63 -11.99 -17.72
CA PRO A 47 -7.65 -13.46 -17.73
C PRO A 47 -6.82 -14.08 -16.59
N ASN A 48 -5.82 -13.37 -16.06
CA ASN A 48 -5.09 -13.80 -14.87
C ASN A 48 -4.60 -12.58 -14.08
N ARG A 49 -3.99 -12.81 -12.91
CA ARG A 49 -3.57 -11.72 -11.98
C ARG A 49 -2.67 -10.67 -12.64
N PHE A 50 -1.89 -11.01 -13.65
CA PHE A 50 -0.87 -10.12 -14.21
C PHE A 50 -1.11 -9.72 -15.66
N SER A 51 -2.13 -10.27 -16.32
CA SER A 51 -2.43 -10.01 -17.72
C SER A 51 -3.86 -9.51 -17.88
N SER A 52 -4.02 -8.49 -18.70
CA SER A 52 -5.29 -7.86 -19.04
C SER A 52 -5.32 -7.41 -20.49
N THR A 53 -6.51 -7.06 -20.96
CA THR A 53 -6.72 -6.41 -22.24
C THR A 53 -7.43 -5.08 -22.05
N ILE A 54 -7.05 -4.08 -22.86
CA ILE A 54 -7.65 -2.76 -22.87
C ILE A 54 -7.98 -2.35 -24.31
N LYS A 55 -9.01 -1.52 -24.49
CA LYS A 55 -9.29 -0.81 -25.74
C LYS A 55 -8.64 0.58 -25.69
N TYR A 56 -7.86 0.91 -26.71
CA TYR A 56 -7.25 2.24 -26.89
C TYR A 56 -7.14 2.52 -28.40
N ARG A 57 -7.56 3.72 -28.84
CA ARG A 57 -7.59 4.10 -30.27
C ARG A 57 -8.27 3.04 -31.16
N ASP A 58 -9.42 2.54 -30.71
CA ASP A 58 -10.22 1.49 -31.35
C ASP A 58 -9.54 0.12 -31.55
N LEU A 59 -8.35 -0.07 -30.99
CA LEU A 59 -7.62 -1.33 -31.01
C LEU A 59 -7.61 -1.98 -29.62
N VAL A 60 -7.52 -3.31 -29.61
CA VAL A 60 -7.36 -4.10 -28.39
C VAL A 60 -5.87 -4.35 -28.16
N HIS A 61 -5.39 -4.00 -26.97
CA HIS A 61 -4.00 -4.15 -26.58
C HIS A 61 -3.88 -4.98 -25.30
N SER A 62 -2.76 -5.67 -25.17
CA SER A 62 -2.40 -6.39 -23.94
C SER A 62 -1.82 -5.42 -22.90
N ALA A 63 -2.16 -5.60 -21.64
CA ALA A 63 -1.65 -4.77 -20.55
C ALA A 63 -1.34 -5.59 -19.30
N HIS A 64 -0.24 -5.26 -18.64
CA HIS A 64 0.15 -5.85 -17.36
C HIS A 64 -0.41 -5.03 -16.20
N ILE A 65 -0.75 -5.74 -15.12
CA ILE A 65 -1.15 -5.14 -13.84
C ILE A 65 -0.15 -5.60 -12.79
N HIS A 66 0.55 -4.66 -12.17
CA HIS A 66 1.47 -4.93 -11.07
C HIS A 66 0.69 -5.02 -9.75
N ASP A 67 -0.22 -5.98 -9.65
CA ASP A 67 -0.97 -6.21 -8.42
C ASP A 67 -1.36 -7.69 -8.33
N PRO A 68 -0.99 -8.42 -7.27
CA PRO A 68 -1.37 -9.82 -7.09
C PRO A 68 -2.81 -10.00 -6.59
N GLY A 69 -3.46 -8.93 -6.14
CA GLY A 69 -4.83 -8.87 -5.63
C GLY A 69 -5.88 -9.11 -6.71
N ARG A 70 -7.12 -9.33 -6.26
CA ARG A 70 -8.26 -9.65 -7.12
C ARG A 70 -8.77 -8.42 -7.85
N LEU A 71 -8.80 -7.25 -7.21
CA LEU A 71 -9.29 -5.98 -7.77
C LEU A 71 -10.66 -6.10 -8.47
N THR A 72 -11.50 -7.03 -8.03
CA THR A 72 -12.74 -7.45 -8.72
C THR A 72 -13.79 -6.36 -8.82
N GLU A 73 -13.83 -5.49 -7.81
CA GLU A 73 -14.73 -4.35 -7.69
C GLU A 73 -14.23 -3.12 -8.46
N LEU A 74 -12.95 -3.11 -8.87
CA LEU A 74 -12.31 -2.00 -9.57
C LEU A 74 -12.18 -2.29 -11.07
N LEU A 75 -11.66 -3.46 -11.43
CA LEU A 75 -11.43 -3.88 -12.81
C LEU A 75 -12.69 -4.54 -13.42
N VAL A 76 -13.76 -3.75 -13.50
CA VAL A 76 -15.01 -4.13 -14.16
C VAL A 76 -14.92 -3.81 -15.65
N LYS A 77 -15.48 -4.67 -16.51
CA LYS A 77 -15.52 -4.45 -17.95
C LYS A 77 -16.04 -3.04 -18.27
N ASN A 78 -15.35 -2.35 -19.17
CA ASN A 78 -15.57 -0.96 -19.57
C ASN A 78 -15.14 0.12 -18.58
N ALA A 79 -14.51 -0.22 -17.45
CA ALA A 79 -13.90 0.78 -16.57
C ALA A 79 -12.81 1.58 -17.31
N LEU A 80 -12.71 2.88 -17.05
CA LEU A 80 -11.61 3.69 -17.58
C LEU A 80 -10.33 3.34 -16.84
N VAL A 81 -9.22 3.27 -17.56
CA VAL A 81 -7.90 2.99 -17.00
C VAL A 81 -6.88 4.00 -17.49
N LEU A 82 -5.94 4.33 -16.61
CA LEU A 82 -4.74 5.08 -16.95
C LEU A 82 -3.56 4.13 -17.05
N PHE A 83 -2.80 4.25 -18.13
CA PHE A 83 -1.72 3.33 -18.44
C PHE A 83 -0.53 4.02 -19.11
N THR A 84 0.62 3.32 -19.11
CA THR A 84 1.84 3.74 -19.83
C THR A 84 2.25 2.68 -20.84
N ASP A 85 3.16 3.03 -21.75
CA ASP A 85 3.95 2.04 -22.48
C ASP A 85 4.70 1.13 -21.48
N SER A 86 4.76 -0.16 -21.81
CA SER A 86 5.46 -1.17 -21.03
C SER A 86 6.88 -1.38 -21.57
N LYS A 87 7.80 -1.80 -20.71
CA LYS A 87 9.14 -2.29 -21.10
C LYS A 87 9.23 -3.83 -21.12
N GLY A 88 8.13 -4.51 -20.83
CA GLY A 88 8.04 -5.97 -20.76
C GLY A 88 7.29 -6.57 -21.95
N LYS A 89 6.87 -7.84 -21.80
CA LYS A 89 6.22 -8.61 -22.87
C LYS A 89 4.84 -8.07 -23.29
N LEU A 90 4.08 -7.52 -22.35
CA LEU A 90 2.76 -6.94 -22.64
C LEU A 90 2.92 -5.50 -23.10
N THR A 91 1.98 -5.00 -23.92
CA THR A 91 2.08 -3.70 -24.60
C THR A 91 2.07 -2.52 -23.62
N TYR A 92 1.24 -2.61 -22.58
CA TYR A 92 1.03 -1.51 -21.62
C TYR A 92 1.16 -1.94 -20.17
N TYR A 93 1.35 -0.97 -19.28
CA TYR A 93 1.22 -1.12 -17.84
C TYR A 93 0.03 -0.31 -17.34
N ILE A 94 -0.98 -0.96 -16.77
CA ILE A 94 -2.07 -0.25 -16.10
C ILE A 94 -1.54 0.30 -14.78
N LYS A 95 -1.78 1.60 -14.56
CA LYS A 95 -1.34 2.34 -13.37
C LYS A 95 -2.48 2.67 -12.43
N ALA A 96 -3.62 3.05 -13.00
CA ALA A 96 -4.82 3.38 -12.24
C ALA A 96 -6.09 2.96 -12.98
N VAL A 97 -7.17 2.83 -12.22
CA VAL A 97 -8.52 2.56 -12.73
C VAL A 97 -9.50 3.57 -12.15
N LYS A 98 -10.46 4.02 -12.96
CA LYS A 98 -11.52 4.91 -12.52
C LYS A 98 -12.58 4.10 -11.78
N LYS A 99 -12.89 4.52 -10.57
CA LYS A 99 -14.00 4.00 -9.78
C LYS A 99 -14.79 5.20 -9.28
N GLU A 100 -16.04 5.33 -9.70
CA GLU A 100 -16.87 6.51 -9.41
C GLU A 100 -16.09 7.78 -9.81
N ASP A 101 -15.92 8.73 -8.90
CA ASP A 101 -15.20 9.98 -9.15
C ASP A 101 -13.70 9.90 -8.84
N GLU A 102 -13.18 8.76 -8.38
CA GLU A 102 -11.79 8.58 -7.98
C GLU A 102 -10.94 7.84 -9.03
N TRP A 103 -9.67 8.24 -9.15
CA TRP A 103 -8.66 7.39 -9.80
C TRP A 103 -7.95 6.58 -8.72
N VAL A 104 -8.06 5.25 -8.79
CA VAL A 104 -7.45 4.33 -7.82
C VAL A 104 -6.16 3.80 -8.41
N ILE A 105 -5.03 4.07 -7.76
CA ILE A 105 -3.74 3.48 -8.12
C ILE A 105 -3.80 1.98 -7.82
N ILE A 106 -3.48 1.15 -8.82
CA ILE A 106 -3.45 -0.32 -8.73
C ILE A 106 -2.08 -0.88 -9.16
N ASP A 107 -1.04 -0.06 -9.05
CA ASP A 107 0.33 -0.44 -9.36
C ASP A 107 1.14 -0.53 -8.07
N SER A 108 1.26 -1.75 -7.55
CA SER A 108 1.94 -2.02 -6.30
C SER A 108 3.44 -1.75 -6.36
N SER A 109 4.03 -1.63 -7.55
CA SER A 109 5.44 -1.26 -7.71
C SER A 109 5.72 0.18 -7.24
N LEU A 110 4.68 1.01 -7.10
CA LEU A 110 4.80 2.37 -6.61
C LEU A 110 4.86 2.45 -5.07
N HIS A 111 4.43 1.42 -4.34
CA HIS A 111 4.25 1.49 -2.89
C HIS A 111 5.55 1.86 -2.14
N SER A 112 6.65 1.16 -2.42
CA SER A 112 7.93 1.43 -1.77
C SER A 112 8.44 2.85 -2.08
N LYS A 113 8.21 3.34 -3.31
CA LYS A 113 8.58 4.73 -3.68
C LYS A 113 7.72 5.76 -2.95
N ILE A 114 6.43 5.51 -2.79
CA ILE A 114 5.51 6.38 -2.04
C ILE A 114 5.89 6.42 -0.56
N ALA A 115 6.17 5.26 0.06
CA ALA A 115 6.62 5.17 1.44
C ALA A 115 7.90 5.99 1.69
N LEU A 116 8.91 5.89 0.81
CA LEU A 116 10.12 6.70 0.88
C LEU A 116 9.87 8.21 0.83
N LEU A 117 8.88 8.65 0.05
CA LEU A 117 8.49 10.06 -0.02
C LEU A 117 7.78 10.49 1.26
N LEU A 118 6.91 9.64 1.81
CA LEU A 118 6.23 9.87 3.08
C LEU A 118 7.24 10.00 4.23
N PHE A 119 8.26 9.15 4.29
CA PHE A 119 9.30 9.23 5.34
C PHE A 119 10.01 10.59 5.36
N LYS A 120 10.13 11.26 4.19
CA LYS A 120 10.74 12.60 4.08
C LYS A 120 9.78 13.74 4.45
N LYS A 121 8.48 13.49 4.45
CA LYS A 121 7.44 14.52 4.60
C LYS A 121 6.78 14.50 5.96
N LEU A 122 6.53 13.31 6.50
CA LEU A 122 5.79 13.14 7.73
C LEU A 122 6.68 13.32 8.96
N ASN A 123 6.15 14.03 9.96
CA ASN A 123 6.85 14.36 11.20
C ASN A 123 7.37 13.11 11.95
N ASP A 124 6.59 12.03 11.95
CA ASP A 124 6.91 10.75 12.58
C ASP A 124 8.26 10.18 12.14
N PHE A 125 8.65 10.42 10.88
CA PHE A 125 9.86 9.85 10.29
C PHE A 125 11.00 10.87 10.17
N LYS A 126 10.83 12.11 10.65
CA LYS A 126 11.86 13.17 10.55
C LYS A 126 13.17 12.82 11.26
N LYS A 127 13.13 11.96 12.28
CA LYS A 127 14.31 11.52 13.02
C LYS A 127 15.03 10.33 12.38
N VAL A 128 14.48 9.75 11.30
CA VAL A 128 15.08 8.59 10.64
C VAL A 128 16.39 8.99 9.98
N GLN A 129 17.47 8.29 10.32
CA GLN A 129 18.80 8.55 9.75
C GLN A 129 19.19 7.54 8.68
N LYS A 130 18.86 6.27 8.92
CA LYS A 130 19.19 5.15 8.04
C LYS A 130 17.93 4.45 7.54
N ILE A 131 17.90 4.19 6.23
CA ILE A 131 16.83 3.46 5.56
C ILE A 131 17.48 2.36 4.72
N ASP A 132 17.35 1.12 5.17
CA ASP A 132 17.65 -0.05 4.34
C ASP A 132 16.37 -0.52 3.66
N LYS A 133 16.50 -1.06 2.44
CA LYS A 133 15.37 -1.49 1.61
C LYS A 133 15.46 -2.97 1.36
N GLU A 134 14.31 -3.62 1.29
CA GLU A 134 14.18 -4.98 0.78
C GLU A 134 15.08 -5.98 1.53
N VAL A 135 15.02 -5.92 2.86
CA VAL A 135 15.91 -6.60 3.82
C VAL A 135 15.39 -7.99 4.15
N ASN A 136 16.27 -8.98 4.20
CA ASN A 136 15.90 -10.33 4.62
C ASN A 136 15.76 -10.40 6.15
N ILE A 137 14.57 -10.74 6.63
CA ILE A 137 14.25 -10.93 8.06
C ILE A 137 13.45 -12.21 8.19
N GLY A 138 13.88 -13.11 9.07
CA GLY A 138 13.30 -14.44 9.19
C GLY A 138 13.31 -15.18 7.84
N ASN A 139 12.12 -15.49 7.33
CA ASN A 139 11.90 -16.21 6.07
C ASN A 139 11.31 -15.31 4.97
N SER A 140 11.33 -13.99 5.16
CA SER A 140 10.80 -13.03 4.20
C SER A 140 11.78 -11.93 3.88
N ARG A 141 11.39 -11.17 2.85
CA ARG A 141 11.98 -9.91 2.48
C ARG A 141 11.01 -8.81 2.88
N ILE A 142 11.40 -8.00 3.87
CA ILE A 142 10.63 -6.88 4.40
C ILE A 142 10.99 -5.62 3.62
N ASP A 143 10.00 -4.77 3.35
CA ASP A 143 10.16 -3.61 2.46
C ASP A 143 11.24 -2.63 2.95
N PHE A 144 11.28 -2.35 4.25
CA PHE A 144 12.22 -1.39 4.84
C PHE A 144 12.74 -1.81 6.22
N VAL A 145 13.91 -1.27 6.59
CA VAL A 145 14.38 -1.18 7.97
C VAL A 145 14.79 0.27 8.23
N LEU A 146 14.12 0.92 9.19
CA LEU A 146 14.34 2.32 9.57
C LEU A 146 15.09 2.36 10.90
N ASP A 147 16.37 2.74 10.88
CA ASP A 147 17.24 2.75 12.07
C ASP A 147 17.19 1.43 12.88
N GLY A 148 17.13 0.29 12.18
CA GLY A 148 17.06 -1.04 12.79
C GLY A 148 15.65 -1.58 13.04
N VAL A 149 14.61 -0.76 12.87
CA VAL A 149 13.21 -1.18 13.05
C VAL A 149 12.60 -1.61 11.71
N PRO A 150 12.17 -2.87 11.55
CA PRO A 150 11.53 -3.34 10.31
C PRO A 150 10.22 -2.60 10.03
N LEU A 151 9.93 -2.33 8.76
CA LEU A 151 8.66 -1.75 8.34
C LEU A 151 8.17 -2.42 7.06
N GLU A 152 6.96 -2.97 7.14
CA GLU A 152 6.28 -3.59 6.01
C GLU A 152 5.19 -2.68 5.44
N VAL A 153 5.16 -2.52 4.11
CA VAL A 153 4.17 -1.72 3.41
C VAL A 153 3.10 -2.62 2.76
N LYS A 154 1.85 -2.16 2.82
CA LYS A 154 0.70 -2.82 2.19
C LYS A 154 -0.14 -1.80 1.45
N GLY A 155 -0.50 -2.09 0.19
CA GLY A 155 -1.46 -1.27 -0.54
C GLY A 155 -2.89 -1.73 -0.25
N VAL A 156 -3.79 -0.76 -0.09
CA VAL A 156 -5.20 -0.98 0.19
C VAL A 156 -6.04 -0.22 -0.83
N THR A 157 -6.80 -0.97 -1.61
CA THR A 157 -7.67 -0.45 -2.67
C THR A 157 -9.14 -0.81 -2.45
N LEU A 158 -9.42 -1.80 -1.60
CA LEU A 158 -10.77 -2.19 -1.21
C LEU A 158 -11.31 -1.25 -0.13
N VAL A 159 -12.47 -0.65 -0.40
CA VAL A 159 -13.23 0.18 0.54
C VAL A 159 -14.70 -0.23 0.45
N GLU A 160 -15.30 -0.51 1.61
CA GLU A 160 -16.72 -0.84 1.77
C GLU A 160 -17.30 0.01 2.91
N ASN A 161 -18.43 0.70 2.67
CA ASN A 161 -19.08 1.56 3.66
C ASN A 161 -18.11 2.56 4.32
N ASP A 162 -17.29 3.24 3.52
CA ASP A 162 -16.23 4.16 3.96
C ASP A 162 -15.16 3.53 4.87
N ILE A 163 -15.03 2.21 4.91
CA ILE A 163 -13.98 1.50 5.67
C ILE A 163 -13.03 0.82 4.69
N ALA A 164 -11.74 1.16 4.78
CA ALA A 164 -10.69 0.48 4.04
C ALA A 164 -10.42 -0.91 4.60
N LEU A 165 -10.31 -1.90 3.72
CA LEU A 165 -10.22 -3.32 4.08
C LEU A 165 -9.00 -3.97 3.44
N PHE A 166 -8.26 -4.75 4.22
CA PHE A 166 -7.15 -5.56 3.69
C PHE A 166 -7.10 -6.95 4.33
N PRO A 167 -6.84 -8.04 3.56
CA PRO A 167 -6.59 -8.04 2.12
C PRO A 167 -7.87 -8.12 1.27
N ASP A 168 -7.74 -7.97 -0.04
CA ASP A 168 -8.78 -8.21 -1.05
C ASP A 168 -8.77 -9.66 -1.59
N ALA A 169 -7.75 -10.45 -1.23
CA ALA A 169 -7.62 -11.88 -1.49
C ALA A 169 -6.82 -12.59 -0.37
N PRO A 170 -7.01 -13.90 -0.13
CA PRO A 170 -6.21 -14.64 0.85
C PRO A 170 -4.70 -14.49 0.63
N THR A 171 -3.94 -14.20 1.68
CA THR A 171 -2.52 -13.85 1.64
C THR A 171 -1.71 -14.52 2.75
N ARG A 172 -1.22 -15.74 2.47
CA ARG A 172 -0.27 -16.45 3.34
C ARG A 172 1.03 -15.66 3.53
N ARG A 173 1.52 -15.02 2.47
CA ARG A 173 2.72 -14.17 2.52
C ARG A 173 2.49 -12.99 3.45
N GLY A 174 1.37 -12.27 3.32
CA GLY A 174 1.05 -11.17 4.22
C GLY A 174 0.98 -11.61 5.68
N THR A 175 0.33 -12.75 5.96
CA THR A 175 0.24 -13.30 7.32
C THR A 175 1.62 -13.59 7.93
N ARG A 176 2.52 -14.20 7.15
CA ARG A 176 3.91 -14.46 7.57
C ARG A 176 4.67 -13.16 7.84
N HIS A 177 4.52 -12.15 6.98
CA HIS A 177 5.20 -10.87 7.17
C HIS A 177 4.72 -10.17 8.45
N ILE A 178 3.42 -10.22 8.78
CA ILE A 178 2.94 -9.65 10.06
C ILE A 178 3.52 -10.41 11.27
N GLN A 179 3.67 -11.74 11.18
CA GLN A 179 4.35 -12.51 12.23
C GLN A 179 5.80 -12.03 12.41
N GLU A 180 6.56 -11.87 11.33
CA GLU A 180 7.95 -11.38 11.41
C GLU A 180 8.02 -9.94 11.92
N ILE A 181 7.06 -9.09 11.55
CA ILE A 181 6.97 -7.74 12.13
C ILE A 181 6.75 -7.81 13.64
N ILE A 182 5.89 -8.70 14.13
CA ILE A 182 5.70 -8.90 15.58
C ILE A 182 6.99 -9.40 16.25
N ASP A 183 7.63 -10.42 15.68
CA ASP A 183 8.79 -11.08 16.29
C ASP A 183 10.03 -10.17 16.35
N TYR A 184 10.13 -9.23 15.41
CA TYR A 184 11.24 -8.28 15.31
C TYR A 184 10.83 -6.85 15.70
N GLU A 185 9.72 -6.69 16.43
CA GLU A 185 9.28 -5.40 16.97
C GLU A 185 9.19 -4.27 15.92
N GLY A 186 8.78 -4.64 14.70
CA GLY A 186 8.68 -3.73 13.57
C GLY A 186 7.40 -2.91 13.54
N MET A 187 7.10 -2.39 12.35
CA MET A 187 5.96 -1.53 12.06
C MET A 187 5.25 -1.97 10.80
N ILE A 188 4.00 -1.54 10.65
CA ILE A 188 3.17 -1.80 9.47
C ILE A 188 2.67 -0.47 8.92
N MET A 189 2.75 -0.29 7.60
CA MET A 189 2.20 0.87 6.90
C MET A 189 1.20 0.42 5.82
N PHE A 190 -0.06 0.78 5.99
CA PHE A 190 -1.10 0.64 4.98
C PHE A 190 -1.21 1.94 4.17
N LEU A 191 -1.05 1.83 2.85
CA LEU A 191 -1.28 2.90 1.88
C LEU A 191 -2.68 2.72 1.29
N VAL A 192 -3.62 3.58 1.68
CA VAL A 192 -5.01 3.53 1.23
C VAL A 192 -5.19 4.45 0.04
N PHE A 193 -5.48 3.88 -1.13
CA PHE A 193 -5.57 4.61 -2.41
C PHE A 193 -6.97 5.10 -2.77
N ARG A 194 -7.88 5.08 -1.80
CA ARG A 194 -9.27 5.50 -1.91
C ARG A 194 -9.68 6.25 -0.66
N LYS A 195 -10.68 7.13 -0.78
CA LYS A 195 -11.27 7.78 0.39
C LYS A 195 -11.88 6.74 1.34
N ALA A 196 -11.49 6.81 2.61
CA ALA A 196 -12.03 6.00 3.70
C ALA A 196 -11.95 6.77 5.02
N ASN A 197 -12.88 6.50 5.93
CA ASN A 197 -12.92 7.12 7.26
C ASN A 197 -12.12 6.33 8.29
N SER A 198 -11.88 5.04 8.05
CA SER A 198 -11.12 4.16 8.93
C SER A 198 -10.62 2.92 8.21
N PHE A 199 -9.82 2.09 8.88
CA PHE A 199 -9.28 0.85 8.35
C PHE A 199 -9.44 -0.33 9.32
N LYS A 200 -9.70 -1.53 8.78
CA LYS A 200 -9.66 -2.80 9.52
C LYS A 200 -9.24 -3.97 8.63
N PRO A 201 -8.74 -5.09 9.19
CA PRO A 201 -8.51 -6.28 8.40
C PRO A 201 -9.82 -6.88 7.88
N ASN A 202 -9.75 -7.53 6.72
CA ASN A 202 -10.88 -8.16 6.08
C ASN A 202 -11.07 -9.61 6.55
N TRP A 203 -11.81 -9.77 7.65
CA TRP A 203 -12.14 -11.06 8.25
C TRP A 203 -12.89 -12.02 7.32
N ASN A 204 -13.64 -11.49 6.36
CA ASN A 204 -14.40 -12.30 5.40
C ASN A 204 -13.49 -12.92 4.34
N ILE A 205 -12.36 -12.28 4.03
CA ILE A 205 -11.43 -12.71 2.99
C ILE A 205 -10.30 -13.57 3.57
N ASP A 206 -9.69 -13.14 4.67
CA ASP A 206 -8.56 -13.84 5.27
C ASP A 206 -8.58 -13.75 6.81
N LYS A 207 -9.12 -14.79 7.44
CA LYS A 207 -9.20 -14.88 8.91
C LYS A 207 -7.82 -15.00 9.55
N ASP A 208 -6.84 -15.62 8.89
CA ASP A 208 -5.52 -15.84 9.47
C ASP A 208 -4.72 -14.55 9.49
N PHE A 209 -4.75 -13.80 8.38
CA PHE A 209 -4.20 -12.45 8.32
C PHE A 209 -4.86 -11.55 9.38
N SER A 210 -6.20 -11.59 9.47
CA SER A 210 -6.96 -10.74 10.39
C SER A 210 -6.63 -11.03 11.86
N ARG A 211 -6.54 -12.30 12.26
CA ARG A 211 -6.08 -12.68 13.61
C ARG A 211 -4.69 -12.16 13.91
N LYS A 212 -3.76 -12.33 12.96
CA LYS A 212 -2.37 -11.94 13.16
C LYS A 212 -2.19 -10.42 13.22
N LEU A 213 -2.94 -9.65 12.43
CA LEU A 213 -2.96 -8.18 12.56
C LEU A 213 -3.59 -7.73 13.89
N SER A 214 -4.63 -8.42 14.36
CA SER A 214 -5.24 -8.14 15.67
C SER A 214 -4.26 -8.44 16.82
N GLU A 215 -3.44 -9.49 16.68
CA GLU A 215 -2.35 -9.75 17.63
C GLU A 215 -1.27 -8.67 17.59
N ALA A 216 -0.87 -8.20 16.41
CA ALA A 216 0.08 -7.11 16.28
C ALA A 216 -0.42 -5.85 17.02
N ARG A 217 -1.69 -5.50 16.83
CA ARG A 217 -2.34 -4.40 17.54
C ARG A 217 -2.33 -4.59 19.06
N LYS A 218 -2.64 -5.79 19.56
CA LYS A 218 -2.61 -6.11 21.00
C LYS A 218 -1.21 -6.05 21.62
N LYS A 219 -0.16 -6.21 20.81
CA LYS A 219 1.25 -6.08 21.21
C LYS A 219 1.80 -4.66 21.03
N ASP A 220 0.91 -3.69 20.75
CA ASP A 220 1.26 -2.31 20.47
C ASP A 220 2.25 -2.15 19.30
N VAL A 221 2.19 -3.03 18.29
CA VAL A 221 2.93 -2.83 17.04
C VAL A 221 2.44 -1.53 16.38
N PRO A 222 3.33 -0.58 16.04
CA PRO A 222 2.94 0.63 15.33
C PRO A 222 2.30 0.31 13.97
N ILE A 223 1.05 0.77 13.78
CA ILE A 223 0.31 0.62 12.52
C ILE A 223 -0.04 2.00 11.98
N TYR A 224 0.59 2.37 10.87
CA TYR A 224 0.29 3.57 10.11
C TYR A 224 -0.73 3.27 9.04
N VAL A 225 -1.81 4.06 8.98
CA VAL A 225 -2.77 4.00 7.87
C VAL A 225 -2.82 5.35 7.20
N ILE A 226 -2.26 5.41 6.00
CA ILE A 226 -2.03 6.63 5.24
C ILE A 226 -3.01 6.69 4.08
N GLN A 227 -3.89 7.69 4.07
CA GLN A 227 -4.78 7.94 2.95
C GLN A 227 -4.06 8.74 1.87
N LEU A 228 -4.22 8.27 0.63
CA LEU A 228 -3.67 8.87 -0.57
C LEU A 228 -4.81 9.17 -1.55
N SER A 229 -4.60 10.16 -2.40
CA SER A 229 -5.47 10.40 -3.56
C SER A 229 -4.65 10.55 -4.83
N PHE A 230 -5.30 10.35 -5.97
CA PHE A 230 -4.70 10.52 -7.28
C PHE A 230 -5.66 11.26 -8.20
N ASN A 231 -5.20 12.36 -8.80
CA ASN A 231 -6.04 13.17 -9.70
C ASN A 231 -5.89 12.82 -11.19
N GLY A 232 -5.14 11.77 -11.51
CA GLY A 232 -4.79 11.41 -12.89
C GLY A 232 -3.40 11.86 -13.33
N GLU A 233 -2.72 12.69 -12.54
CA GLU A 233 -1.35 13.14 -12.81
C GLU A 233 -0.46 13.11 -11.56
N TRP A 234 -1.00 13.47 -10.40
CA TRP A 234 -0.27 13.58 -9.13
C TRP A 234 -0.90 12.71 -8.05
N ILE A 235 -0.04 11.98 -7.34
CA ILE A 235 -0.38 11.28 -6.09
C ILE A 235 -0.17 12.25 -4.93
N TYR A 236 -1.15 12.32 -4.05
CA TYR A 236 -1.14 13.19 -2.88
C TYR A 236 -1.30 12.38 -1.60
N TYR A 237 -0.67 12.87 -0.53
CA TYR A 237 -0.98 12.50 0.85
C TYR A 237 -2.17 13.31 1.34
N GLU A 238 -3.19 12.64 1.89
CA GLU A 238 -4.42 13.24 2.39
C GLU A 238 -4.55 13.18 3.91
N GLY A 239 -3.61 12.52 4.61
CA GLY A 239 -3.65 12.38 6.07
C GLY A 239 -3.53 10.93 6.54
N LYS A 240 -3.48 10.77 7.87
CA LYS A 240 -3.66 9.48 8.55
C LYS A 240 -5.15 9.23 8.80
N ILE A 241 -5.59 7.99 8.64
CA ILE A 241 -6.94 7.57 9.04
C ILE A 241 -6.87 6.60 10.23
N PRO A 242 -7.86 6.59 11.13
CA PRO A 242 -7.84 5.74 12.31
C PRO A 242 -8.07 4.26 11.97
N LEU A 243 -7.57 3.39 12.85
CA LEU A 243 -8.01 2.00 12.92
C LEU A 243 -9.45 1.94 13.45
N ALA A 244 -10.31 1.18 12.78
CA ALA A 244 -11.62 0.79 13.34
C ALA A 244 -11.45 -0.31 14.40
N ASP A 245 -12.55 -0.79 14.95
CA ASP A 245 -12.53 -1.85 15.96
C ASP A 245 -12.22 -3.22 15.31
N PHE A 246 -11.15 -3.85 15.79
CA PHE A 246 -10.71 -5.21 15.49
C PHE A 246 -9.62 -5.64 16.48
#